data_AF-A0A929YBF9-F1
#
_entry.id   AF-A0A929YBF9-F1
#
_cell.length_a   1.000
_cell.length_b   1.000
_cell.length_c   1.000
_cell.angle_alpha   90.00
_cell.angle_beta   90.00
_cell.angle_gamma   90.00
#
_symmetry.space_group_name_H-M   'P 1'
#
loop_
_entity.id
_entity.type
_entity.pdbx_description
1 polymer ?
#
loop_
_entity_poly.entity_id
_entity_poly.type
_entity_poly.pdbx_seq_one_letter_code
_entity_poly.pdbx_strand_id
1 'polypeptide(L)'
;MYKEYKIDWTQLRARKDSSILPAAIWHVLHAQSEDTSTDEVYWTIENNAFFNRELYEATEPVTTVITHEIHVGNYTTIGLRYGLDLLVEIACGWSAPSEKERGNADLANRCREKIRAIMPDLYRLAETQTDQRVLQGIVDLTDELEPSKQQRAKILSIVEPKAYDERLIRMALRDLRKSLRRL
;
A
#
# COMPACT_ATOMS: atom_id res chain seq x y z
N MET A 1 -18.92 4.42 8.89
CA MET A 1 -19.65 3.38 8.13
C MET A 1 -18.60 2.36 7.70
N TYR A 2 -18.39 1.29 8.48
CA TYR A 2 -17.43 0.19 8.20
C TYR A 2 -18.13 -1.16 8.18
N LYS A 3 -19.43 -1.16 7.87
CA LYS A 3 -20.33 -2.31 8.09
C LYS A 3 -19.96 -3.57 7.31
N GLU A 4 -19.08 -3.47 6.31
CA GLU A 4 -18.66 -4.61 5.48
C GLU A 4 -17.51 -5.42 6.10
N TYR A 5 -16.63 -4.78 6.87
CA TYR A 5 -15.53 -5.47 7.53
C TYR A 5 -15.96 -5.82 8.95
N LYS A 6 -16.39 -7.06 9.19
CA LYS A 6 -16.65 -7.60 10.54
C LYS A 6 -15.33 -7.78 11.32
N ILE A 7 -14.64 -6.68 11.58
CA ILE A 7 -13.36 -6.61 12.26
C ILE A 7 -13.60 -5.92 13.60
N ASP A 8 -13.25 -6.59 14.70
CA ASP A 8 -13.24 -5.98 16.02
C ASP A 8 -11.92 -5.24 16.23
N TRP A 9 -11.90 -3.98 15.79
CA TRP A 9 -10.71 -3.14 15.85
C TRP A 9 -10.22 -2.90 17.28
N THR A 10 -11.09 -2.99 18.28
CA THR A 10 -10.74 -2.72 19.68
C THR A 10 -9.86 -3.80 20.31
N GLN A 11 -9.82 -4.99 19.69
CA GLN A 11 -9.06 -6.14 20.20
C GLN A 11 -7.72 -6.33 19.48
N LEU A 12 -7.47 -5.58 18.41
CA LEU A 12 -6.25 -5.72 17.61
C LEU A 12 -5.06 -5.10 18.32
N ARG A 13 -3.94 -5.82 18.38
CA ARG A 13 -2.67 -5.25 18.80
C ARG A 13 -2.17 -4.25 17.77
N ALA A 14 -1.88 -3.06 18.26
CA ALA A 14 -1.25 -1.99 17.53
C ALA A 14 -0.35 -1.21 18.49
N ARG A 15 0.42 -0.27 17.96
CA ARG A 15 1.30 0.56 18.81
C ARG A 15 0.50 1.56 19.65
N LYS A 16 -0.69 1.95 19.19
CA LYS A 16 -1.62 2.87 19.86
C LYS A 16 -3.03 2.27 19.83
N ASP A 17 -4.05 3.08 20.14
CA ASP A 17 -5.46 2.66 20.06
C ASP A 17 -5.83 2.28 18.62
N SER A 18 -6.12 1.01 18.39
CA SER A 18 -6.49 0.45 17.08
C SER A 18 -7.91 0.80 16.66
N SER A 19 -8.77 1.28 17.57
CA SER A 19 -10.16 1.66 17.26
C SER A 19 -10.28 2.88 16.33
N ILE A 20 -9.22 3.68 16.21
CA ILE A 20 -9.18 4.87 15.35
C ILE A 20 -8.87 4.53 13.88
N LEU A 21 -8.26 3.37 13.63
CA LEU A 21 -7.74 2.98 12.31
C LEU A 21 -8.82 2.95 11.21
N PRO A 22 -10.06 2.47 11.46
CA PRO A 22 -11.10 2.51 10.44
C PRO A 22 -11.31 3.94 9.94
N ALA A 23 -11.63 4.86 10.87
CA ALA A 23 -11.87 6.28 10.59
C ALA A 23 -10.73 6.92 9.79
N ALA A 24 -9.50 6.60 10.18
CA ALA A 24 -8.31 7.10 9.50
C ALA A 24 -8.19 6.56 8.06
N ILE A 25 -8.37 5.25 7.84
CA ILE A 25 -8.31 4.65 6.49
C ILE A 25 -9.31 5.31 5.55
N TRP A 26 -10.57 5.46 5.99
CA TRP A 26 -11.60 6.08 5.16
C TRP A 26 -11.27 7.52 4.80
N HIS A 27 -10.82 8.30 5.78
CA HIS A 27 -10.44 9.69 5.57
C HIS A 27 -9.36 9.81 4.49
N VAL A 28 -8.32 8.98 4.58
CA VAL A 28 -7.20 9.02 3.64
C VAL A 28 -7.62 8.57 2.24
N LEU A 29 -8.41 7.48 2.11
CA LEU A 29 -8.88 7.00 0.81
C LEU A 29 -9.88 7.94 0.10
N HIS A 30 -10.52 8.84 0.85
CA HIS A 30 -11.50 9.79 0.32
C HIS A 30 -11.02 11.24 0.34
N ALA A 31 -9.73 11.46 0.60
CA ALA A 31 -9.12 12.79 0.61
C ALA A 31 -9.31 13.50 -0.74
N GLN A 32 -9.62 14.79 -0.74
CA GLN A 32 -9.79 15.58 -1.96
C GLN A 32 -8.53 16.42 -2.29
N SER A 33 -7.63 16.55 -1.32
CA SER A 33 -6.42 17.37 -1.37
C SER A 33 -5.31 16.69 -0.59
N GLU A 34 -4.06 16.97 -0.99
CA GLU A 34 -2.89 16.70 -0.16
C GLU A 34 -2.68 17.92 0.73
N ASP A 35 -3.19 17.85 1.95
CA ASP A 35 -3.06 18.88 2.96
C ASP A 35 -2.52 18.29 4.26
N THR A 36 -2.07 19.18 5.15
CA THR A 36 -1.48 18.79 6.44
C THR A 36 -2.42 17.92 7.27
N SER A 37 -3.74 18.14 7.18
CA SER A 37 -4.72 17.31 7.90
C SER A 37 -4.72 15.88 7.38
N THR A 38 -4.67 15.69 6.07
CA THR A 38 -4.64 14.36 5.45
C THR A 38 -3.32 13.65 5.77
N ASP A 39 -2.21 14.37 5.72
CA ASP A 39 -0.89 13.86 6.09
C ASP A 39 -0.87 13.39 7.57
N GLU A 40 -1.42 14.19 8.49
CA GLU A 40 -1.51 13.81 9.91
C GLU A 40 -2.34 12.53 10.11
N VAL A 41 -3.39 12.32 9.33
CA VAL A 41 -4.19 11.09 9.38
C VAL A 41 -3.43 9.92 8.77
N TYR A 42 -2.69 10.10 7.67
CA TYR A 42 -1.76 9.10 7.15
C TYR A 42 -0.75 8.68 8.23
N TRP A 43 -0.10 9.64 8.89
CA TRP A 43 0.84 9.37 9.97
C TRP A 43 0.18 8.70 11.17
N THR A 44 -1.10 8.93 11.40
CA THR A 44 -1.87 8.24 12.44
C THR A 44 -1.99 6.74 12.13
N ILE A 45 -2.19 6.37 10.86
CA ILE A 45 -2.21 4.96 10.43
C ILE A 45 -0.82 4.37 10.62
N GLU A 46 0.22 4.98 10.05
CA GLU A 46 1.59 4.44 10.10
C GLU A 46 2.09 4.30 11.55
N ASN A 47 2.00 5.35 12.36
CA ASN A 47 2.49 5.35 13.74
C ASN A 47 1.74 4.39 14.67
N ASN A 48 0.65 3.79 14.19
CA ASN A 48 -0.19 2.89 14.95
C ASN A 48 -0.08 1.45 14.43
N ALA A 49 -0.35 1.24 13.15
CA ALA A 49 -0.41 -0.07 12.53
C ALA A 49 0.95 -0.59 12.07
N PHE A 50 1.89 0.26 11.60
CA PHE A 50 3.17 -0.19 11.05
C PHE A 50 4.34 0.80 11.20
N PHE A 51 4.66 1.22 12.43
CA PHE A 51 5.67 2.26 12.67
C PHE A 51 7.07 1.85 12.18
N ASN A 52 7.73 2.69 11.38
CA ASN A 52 9.04 2.38 10.77
C ASN A 52 9.05 1.00 10.07
N ARG A 53 7.94 0.65 9.43
CA ARG A 53 7.70 -0.63 8.73
C ARG A 53 7.69 -1.88 9.65
N GLU A 54 7.62 -1.70 10.97
CA GLU A 54 7.34 -2.79 11.92
C GLU A 54 5.85 -3.06 11.97
N LEU A 55 5.41 -4.20 11.44
CA LEU A 55 3.99 -4.53 11.30
C LEU A 55 3.43 -5.12 12.61
N TYR A 56 2.35 -4.54 13.12
CA TYR A 56 1.57 -5.02 14.26
C TYR A 56 0.34 -5.79 13.78
N GLU A 57 -0.34 -6.55 14.65
CA GLU A 57 -1.53 -7.34 14.27
C GLU A 57 -2.57 -6.52 13.47
N ALA A 58 -2.77 -5.25 13.84
CA ALA A 58 -3.68 -4.35 13.15
C ALA A 58 -3.29 -4.02 11.70
N THR A 59 -2.03 -4.22 11.27
CA THR A 59 -1.62 -4.01 9.88
C THR A 59 -2.44 -4.87 8.92
N GLU A 60 -2.70 -6.13 9.25
CA GLU A 60 -3.35 -7.07 8.34
C GLU A 60 -4.81 -6.66 8.01
N PRO A 61 -5.62 -6.26 9.02
CA PRO A 61 -6.89 -5.55 8.82
C PRO A 61 -6.77 -4.27 7.98
N VAL A 62 -5.78 -3.41 8.27
CA VAL A 62 -5.54 -2.18 7.48
C VAL A 62 -5.30 -2.52 6.01
N THR A 63 -4.42 -3.50 5.74
CA THR A 63 -4.14 -3.99 4.37
C THR A 63 -5.41 -4.52 3.71
N THR A 64 -6.21 -5.31 4.44
CA THR A 64 -7.45 -5.91 3.91
C THR A 64 -8.45 -4.83 3.46
N VAL A 65 -8.63 -3.78 4.27
CA VAL A 65 -9.54 -2.68 3.92
C VAL A 65 -9.00 -1.93 2.71
N ILE A 66 -7.74 -1.46 2.75
CA ILE A 66 -7.16 -0.66 1.66
C ILE A 66 -7.20 -1.44 0.33
N THR A 67 -6.82 -2.71 0.32
CA THR A 67 -6.83 -3.49 -0.91
C THR A 67 -8.25 -3.73 -1.44
N HIS A 68 -9.24 -3.93 -0.55
CA HIS A 68 -10.63 -4.07 -0.95
C HIS A 68 -11.18 -2.75 -1.54
N GLU A 69 -10.98 -1.61 -0.87
CA GLU A 69 -11.44 -0.31 -1.37
C GLU A 69 -10.81 0.01 -2.75
N ILE A 70 -9.53 -0.33 -2.95
CA ILE A 70 -8.88 -0.23 -4.26
C ILE A 70 -9.53 -1.17 -5.29
N HIS A 71 -9.78 -2.42 -4.92
CA HIS A 71 -10.39 -3.42 -5.81
C HIS A 71 -11.77 -2.97 -6.32
N VAL A 72 -12.61 -2.42 -5.45
CA VAL A 72 -13.97 -1.96 -5.80
C VAL A 72 -14.00 -0.54 -6.37
N GLY A 73 -12.85 0.14 -6.45
CA GLY A 73 -12.75 1.50 -6.98
C GLY A 73 -13.32 2.58 -6.06
N ASN A 74 -13.42 2.33 -4.76
CA ASN A 74 -14.00 3.26 -3.79
C ASN A 74 -12.91 4.15 -3.15
N TYR A 75 -12.40 5.08 -3.96
CA TYR A 75 -11.38 6.05 -3.56
C TYR A 75 -11.41 7.28 -4.48
N THR A 76 -10.74 8.35 -4.06
CA THR A 76 -10.40 9.49 -4.93
C THR A 76 -9.00 9.31 -5.53
N THR A 77 -8.64 10.06 -6.57
CA THR A 77 -7.26 10.01 -7.10
C THR A 77 -6.22 10.36 -6.03
N ILE A 78 -6.51 11.37 -5.20
CA ILE A 78 -5.62 11.74 -4.08
C ILE A 78 -5.55 10.62 -3.04
N GLY A 79 -6.69 10.04 -2.66
CA GLY A 79 -6.73 8.94 -1.72
C GLY A 79 -6.05 7.67 -2.25
N LEU A 80 -6.08 7.43 -3.56
CA LEU A 80 -5.31 6.35 -4.18
C LEU A 80 -3.79 6.56 -4.02
N ARG A 81 -3.30 7.80 -4.07
CA ARG A 81 -1.86 8.10 -3.83
C ARG A 81 -1.46 7.62 -2.44
N TYR A 82 -2.18 8.04 -1.41
CA TYR A 82 -1.91 7.62 -0.04
C TYR A 82 -2.16 6.13 0.19
N GLY A 83 -3.23 5.58 -0.40
CA GLY A 83 -3.53 4.15 -0.30
C GLY A 83 -2.38 3.30 -0.83
N LEU A 84 -1.83 3.65 -1.99
CA LEU A 84 -0.67 2.94 -2.56
C LEU A 84 0.60 3.15 -1.73
N ASP A 85 0.84 4.35 -1.20
CA ASP A 85 1.97 4.64 -0.32
C ASP A 85 1.94 3.78 0.95
N LEU A 86 0.77 3.70 1.63
CA LEU A 86 0.55 2.80 2.77
C LEU A 86 0.84 1.34 2.39
N LEU A 87 0.40 0.88 1.22
CA LEU A 87 0.67 -0.49 0.77
C LEU A 87 2.16 -0.72 0.46
N VAL A 88 2.87 0.26 -0.09
CA VAL A 88 4.33 0.17 -0.33
C VAL A 88 5.08 -0.01 0.99
N GLU A 89 4.77 0.82 1.98
CA GLU A 89 5.38 0.73 3.31
C GLU A 89 5.11 -0.62 3.98
N ILE A 90 3.88 -1.13 3.88
CA ILE A 90 3.51 -2.45 4.38
C ILE A 90 4.24 -3.58 3.62
N ALA A 91 4.31 -3.51 2.29
CA ALA A 91 4.98 -4.52 1.47
C ALA A 91 6.48 -4.64 1.80
N CYS A 92 7.12 -3.50 2.07
CA CYS A 92 8.52 -3.42 2.46
C CYS A 92 8.78 -3.72 3.94
N GLY A 93 7.74 -3.91 4.75
CA GLY A 93 7.86 -4.08 6.20
C GLY A 93 8.10 -5.50 6.68
N TRP A 94 8.27 -5.62 8.00
CA TRP A 94 8.52 -6.90 8.65
C TRP A 94 7.66 -7.03 9.92
N SER A 95 7.27 -8.26 10.26
CA SER A 95 6.52 -8.53 11.49
C SER A 95 7.30 -8.01 12.70
N ALA A 96 6.66 -7.19 13.53
CA ALA A 96 7.28 -6.62 14.71
C ALA A 96 7.80 -7.72 15.65
N PRO A 97 8.91 -7.51 16.39
CA PRO A 97 9.43 -8.50 17.33
C PRO A 97 8.37 -9.00 18.34
N SER A 98 7.54 -8.08 18.85
CA SER A 98 6.43 -8.39 19.77
C SER A 98 5.35 -9.28 19.14
N GLU A 99 5.10 -9.16 17.84
CA GLU A 99 4.18 -10.04 17.12
C GLU A 99 4.81 -11.43 16.92
N LYS A 100 6.11 -11.50 16.61
CA LYS A 100 6.82 -12.79 16.51
C LYS A 100 6.78 -13.57 17.82
N GLU A 101 6.99 -12.90 18.95
CA GLU A 101 6.89 -13.48 20.31
C GLU A 101 5.50 -14.03 20.61
N ARG A 102 4.46 -13.48 19.98
CA ARG A 102 3.06 -13.92 20.11
C ARG A 102 2.65 -14.96 19.05
N GLY A 103 3.60 -15.48 18.27
CA GLY A 103 3.35 -16.49 17.24
C GLY A 103 2.93 -15.92 15.88
N ASN A 104 2.93 -14.60 15.70
CA ASN A 104 2.57 -13.92 14.45
C ASN A 104 3.79 -13.64 13.56
N ALA A 105 4.70 -14.60 13.42
CA ALA A 105 5.94 -14.40 12.67
C ALA A 105 5.72 -14.17 11.16
N ASP A 106 4.67 -14.77 10.61
CA ASP A 106 4.27 -14.72 9.20
C ASP A 106 3.36 -13.52 8.85
N LEU A 107 3.06 -12.63 9.80
CA LEU A 107 2.20 -11.46 9.59
C LEU A 107 2.56 -10.66 8.33
N ALA A 108 3.83 -10.34 8.12
CA ALA A 108 4.28 -9.63 6.93
C ALA A 108 4.01 -10.40 5.62
N ASN A 109 4.08 -11.73 5.64
CA ASN A 109 3.76 -12.54 4.47
C ASN A 109 2.26 -12.48 4.15
N ARG A 110 1.39 -12.55 5.16
CA ARG A 110 -0.07 -12.42 4.97
C ARG A 110 -0.45 -11.05 4.43
N CYS A 111 0.18 -9.97 4.92
CA CYS A 111 -0.03 -8.63 4.36
C CYS A 111 0.39 -8.58 2.88
N ARG A 112 1.57 -9.10 2.52
CA ARG A 112 2.02 -9.16 1.12
C ARG A 112 1.11 -9.99 0.24
N GLU A 113 0.57 -11.11 0.73
CA GLU A 113 -0.40 -11.94 -0.01
C GLU A 113 -1.69 -11.16 -0.34
N LYS A 114 -2.19 -10.37 0.61
CA LYS A 114 -3.35 -9.49 0.38
C LYS A 114 -3.07 -8.41 -0.67
N ILE A 115 -1.86 -7.84 -0.67
CA ILE A 115 -1.45 -6.88 -1.70
C ILE A 115 -1.28 -7.57 -3.05
N ARG A 116 -0.66 -8.76 -3.10
CA ARG A 116 -0.53 -9.55 -4.33
C ARG A 116 -1.87 -9.86 -4.98
N ALA A 117 -2.91 -10.10 -4.17
CA ALA A 117 -4.25 -10.39 -4.66
C ALA A 117 -4.83 -9.27 -5.55
N ILE A 118 -4.43 -8.01 -5.34
CA ILE A 118 -4.91 -6.87 -6.14
C ILE A 118 -3.94 -6.41 -7.23
N MET A 119 -2.80 -7.08 -7.44
CA MET A 119 -1.86 -6.72 -8.50
C MET A 119 -2.50 -6.64 -9.90
N PRO A 120 -3.42 -7.54 -10.30
CA PRO A 120 -4.15 -7.38 -11.57
C PRO A 120 -4.93 -6.06 -11.66
N ASP A 121 -5.49 -5.57 -10.56
CA ASP A 121 -6.19 -4.29 -10.51
C ASP A 121 -5.22 -3.12 -10.67
N LEU A 122 -4.06 -3.19 -10.00
CA LEU A 122 -3.00 -2.20 -10.14
C LEU A 122 -2.47 -2.12 -11.57
N TYR A 123 -2.40 -3.25 -12.27
CA TYR A 123 -1.99 -3.27 -13.68
C TYR A 123 -3.02 -2.60 -14.59
N ARG A 124 -4.31 -2.83 -14.36
CA ARG A 124 -5.38 -2.10 -15.06
C ARG A 124 -5.32 -0.61 -14.76
N LEU A 125 -5.06 -0.23 -13.52
CA LEU A 125 -4.88 1.18 -13.15
C LEU A 125 -3.66 1.80 -13.85
N ALA A 126 -2.56 1.07 -13.98
CA ALA A 126 -1.38 1.54 -14.70
C ALA A 126 -1.68 1.86 -16.17
N GLU A 127 -2.65 1.18 -16.80
CA GLU A 127 -3.05 1.42 -18.19
C GLU A 127 -3.84 2.74 -18.33
N THR A 128 -4.70 3.08 -17.36
CA THR A 128 -5.61 4.25 -17.46
C THR A 128 -5.15 5.49 -16.71
N GLN A 129 -4.35 5.35 -15.65
CA GLN A 129 -3.89 6.47 -14.82
C GLN A 129 -2.72 7.21 -15.47
N THR A 130 -2.62 8.51 -15.16
CA THR A 130 -1.53 9.42 -15.56
C THR A 130 -0.88 10.13 -14.37
N ASP A 131 -1.51 10.02 -13.20
CA ASP A 131 -1.02 10.59 -11.95
C ASP A 131 0.33 9.98 -11.55
N GLN A 132 1.36 10.82 -11.42
CA GLN A 132 2.73 10.33 -11.24
C GLN A 132 2.96 9.62 -9.91
N ARG A 133 2.25 10.01 -8.83
CA ARG A 133 2.37 9.35 -7.52
C ARG A 133 1.62 8.01 -7.51
N VAL A 134 0.46 7.94 -8.16
CA VAL A 134 -0.24 6.66 -8.37
C VAL A 134 0.63 5.71 -9.18
N LEU A 135 1.18 6.17 -10.30
CA LEU A 135 2.04 5.34 -11.15
C LEU A 135 3.33 4.91 -10.43
N GLN A 136 3.91 5.78 -9.60
CA GLN A 136 5.05 5.44 -8.74
C GLN A 136 4.70 4.29 -7.77
N GLY A 137 3.61 4.41 -7.00
CA GLY A 137 3.21 3.37 -6.06
C GLY A 137 2.93 2.02 -6.74
N ILE A 138 2.36 2.02 -7.95
CA ILE A 138 2.19 0.79 -8.73
C ILE A 138 3.54 0.18 -9.15
N VAL A 139 4.50 1.00 -9.58
CA VAL A 139 5.85 0.54 -9.95
C VAL A 139 6.59 -0.03 -8.75
N ASP A 140 6.54 0.64 -7.60
CA ASP A 140 7.20 0.20 -6.37
C ASP A 140 6.63 -1.13 -5.88
N LEU A 141 5.29 -1.27 -5.84
CA LEU A 141 4.64 -2.55 -5.53
C LEU A 141 4.95 -3.65 -6.55
N THR A 142 5.08 -3.31 -7.83
CA THR A 142 5.47 -4.26 -8.88
C THR A 142 6.91 -4.73 -8.69
N ASP A 143 7.84 -3.83 -8.38
CA ASP A 143 9.23 -4.20 -8.12
C ASP A 143 9.37 -5.09 -6.88
N GLU A 144 8.60 -4.79 -5.84
CA GLU A 144 8.65 -5.53 -4.58
C GLU A 144 7.94 -6.89 -4.66
N LEU A 145 6.75 -6.97 -5.28
CA LEU A 145 5.86 -8.13 -5.10
C LEU A 145 5.65 -9.01 -6.33
N GLU A 146 5.86 -8.52 -7.55
CA GLU A 146 5.57 -9.28 -8.78
C GLU A 146 6.70 -10.26 -9.11
N PRO A 147 6.50 -11.59 -9.08
CA PRO A 147 7.60 -12.53 -9.39
C PRO A 147 7.94 -12.63 -10.88
N SER A 148 7.01 -12.35 -11.80
CA SER A 148 7.20 -12.50 -13.24
C SER A 148 7.96 -11.33 -13.84
N LYS A 149 9.14 -11.64 -14.39
CA LYS A 149 9.90 -10.68 -15.23
C LYS A 149 9.08 -10.15 -16.40
N GLN A 150 8.28 -11.01 -17.03
CA GLN A 150 7.47 -10.62 -18.17
C GLN A 150 6.45 -9.56 -17.74
N GLN A 151 5.82 -9.74 -16.57
CA GLN A 151 4.86 -8.80 -16.04
C GLN A 151 5.54 -7.49 -15.58
N ARG A 152 6.69 -7.57 -14.90
CA ARG A 152 7.52 -6.38 -14.58
C ARG A 152 7.88 -5.58 -15.83
N ALA A 153 8.31 -6.26 -16.90
CA ALA A 153 8.66 -5.62 -18.17
C ALA A 153 7.43 -4.99 -18.85
N LYS A 154 6.26 -5.65 -18.78
CA LYS A 154 5.00 -5.09 -19.28
C LYS A 154 4.66 -3.79 -18.56
N ILE A 155 4.69 -3.77 -17.23
CA ILE A 155 4.41 -2.56 -16.44
C ILE A 155 5.42 -1.45 -16.73
N LEU A 156 6.70 -1.78 -16.80
CA LEU A 156 7.73 -0.82 -17.22
C LEU A 156 7.37 -0.17 -18.56
N SER A 157 7.01 -0.95 -19.58
CA SER A 157 6.66 -0.43 -20.90
C SER A 157 5.40 0.44 -20.94
N ILE A 158 4.47 0.22 -20.00
CA ILE A 158 3.23 0.99 -19.88
C ILE A 158 3.49 2.33 -19.19
N VAL A 159 4.31 2.31 -18.14
CA VAL A 159 4.51 3.46 -17.25
C VAL A 159 5.60 4.40 -17.74
N GLU A 160 6.68 3.87 -18.32
CA GLU A 160 7.83 4.66 -18.79
C GLU A 160 7.45 5.79 -19.77
N PRO A 161 6.56 5.59 -20.77
CA PRO A 161 6.13 6.67 -21.66
C PRO A 161 5.28 7.76 -20.98
N LYS A 162 4.69 7.44 -19.82
CA LYS A 162 3.85 8.36 -19.03
C LYS A 162 4.65 9.15 -18.01
N ALA A 163 5.90 8.78 -17.79
CA ALA A 163 6.77 9.37 -16.78
C ALA A 163 7.34 10.69 -17.27
N TYR A 164 6.86 11.80 -16.70
CA TYR A 164 7.37 13.14 -16.99
C TYR A 164 7.98 13.84 -15.76
N ASP A 165 7.64 13.41 -14.54
CA ASP A 165 8.25 13.95 -13.33
C ASP A 165 9.60 13.27 -13.05
N GLU A 166 10.68 14.05 -13.14
CA GLU A 166 12.02 13.51 -12.96
C GLU A 166 12.34 13.06 -11.53
N ARG A 167 11.62 13.56 -10.52
CA ARG A 167 11.93 13.36 -9.11
C ARG A 167 11.15 12.21 -8.48
N LEU A 168 9.89 12.05 -8.86
CA LEU A 168 9.00 11.06 -8.23
C LEU A 168 9.18 9.67 -8.84
N ILE A 169 8.84 9.51 -10.11
CA ILE A 169 8.69 8.18 -10.72
C ILE A 169 10.00 7.59 -11.26
N ARG A 170 11.02 8.41 -11.52
CA ARG A 170 12.27 7.92 -12.13
C ARG A 170 13.04 6.94 -11.25
N MET A 171 13.05 7.14 -9.94
CA MET A 171 13.72 6.21 -9.02
C MET A 171 13.05 4.84 -9.05
N ALA A 172 11.73 4.81 -8.91
CA ALA A 172 10.91 3.59 -9.03
C ALA A 172 11.18 2.86 -10.36
N LEU A 173 11.14 3.58 -11.49
CA LEU A 173 11.43 3.00 -12.81
C LEU A 173 12.86 2.49 -12.95
N ARG A 174 13.84 3.18 -12.34
CA ARG A 174 15.24 2.72 -12.33
C ARG A 174 15.36 1.41 -11.56
N ASP A 175 14.68 1.28 -10.44
CA ASP A 175 14.79 0.10 -9.59
C ASP A 175 14.03 -1.10 -10.21
N LEU A 176 12.86 -0.86 -10.82
CA LEU A 176 12.18 -1.85 -11.68
C LEU A 176 13.04 -2.29 -12.88
N ARG A 177 13.74 -1.36 -13.56
CA ARG A 177 14.69 -1.73 -14.63
C ARG A 177 15.85 -2.60 -14.13
N LYS A 178 16.33 -2.36 -12.91
CA LYS A 178 17.41 -3.18 -12.31
C LYS A 178 16.90 -4.57 -11.98
N SER A 179 15.68 -4.73 -11.48
CA SER A 179 15.18 -6.05 -11.09
C SER A 179 15.00 -7.00 -12.29
N LEU A 180 14.73 -6.46 -13.49
CA LEU A 180 14.74 -7.24 -14.74
C LEU A 180 16.11 -7.86 -15.08
N ARG A 181 17.21 -7.30 -14.54
CA ARG A 181 18.58 -7.77 -14.79
C ARG A 181 19.10 -8.75 -13.73
N ARG A 182 18.41 -8.87 -12.58
CA ARG A 182 18.93 -9.52 -11.35
C ARG A 182 18.51 -10.98 -11.14
N LEU A 183 17.99 -11.63 -12.15
CA LEU A 183 17.44 -12.98 -12.08
C LEU A 183 17.89 -13.81 -13.28
#